data_AF-A0A7L4QEH4-F1
#
_entry.id   AF-A0A7L4QEH4-F1
#
_cell.length_a   1.000
_cell.length_b   1.000
_cell.length_c   1.000
_cell.angle_alpha   90.00
_cell.angle_beta   90.00
_cell.angle_gamma   90.00
#
_symmetry.space_group_name_H-M   'P 1'
#
loop_
_entity.id
_entity.type
_entity.pdbx_description
1 polymer ?
#
loop_
_entity_poly.entity_id
_entity_poly.type
_entity_poly.pdbx_seq_one_letter_code
_entity_poly.pdbx_strand_id
1 'polypeptide(L)'
;MEEKSWLGADLIFDLDADHIRGAGGLSYPDMLAQVKKEFIRLVDDFLLGDLGFGESELRLVFSGGRGYHAHVSAEEVLQLRSHERREIVDYITGTDLDIDWAFEERASFEKRFGDRQVVQKARIVPSASSGGWRLRMREGLEGLLGDLRSLDIAEIKERYPSTIEVSDNRLVSLGEAVRSNKGGKDVGDLILEKGNLEDLAPRDQALLLALVEQDIKTGMAGQVDEPVTSDIKRLIRMPGSLHGKTSLRVTELTRSQLEGFDPLRDAIPWAFSDDPITIFMDERQDIKLRGERFVLEDECEVPAYAAMFFLCRRQARLEG
;
A
#
# COMPACT_ATOMS: atom_id res chain seq x y z
N MET A 1 21.40 -13.53 -25.75
CA MET A 1 20.59 -13.96 -24.58
C MET A 1 20.29 -15.45 -24.62
N GLU A 2 20.03 -16.04 -25.79
CA GLU A 2 19.90 -17.50 -25.94
C GLU A 2 21.10 -18.27 -25.36
N GLU A 3 22.32 -17.78 -25.58
CA GLU A 3 23.55 -18.37 -25.02
C GLU A 3 23.57 -18.45 -23.49
N LYS A 4 22.90 -17.52 -22.79
CA LYS A 4 22.86 -17.51 -21.31
C LYS A 4 21.89 -18.53 -20.72
N SER A 5 20.99 -19.11 -21.54
CA SER A 5 20.01 -20.13 -21.14
C SER A 5 19.28 -19.80 -19.83
N TRP A 6 18.34 -18.85 -19.89
CA TRP A 6 17.58 -18.42 -18.70
C TRP A 6 16.93 -19.62 -18.00
N LEU A 7 17.27 -19.81 -16.72
CA LEU A 7 16.82 -20.95 -15.91
C LEU A 7 15.66 -20.61 -14.96
N GLY A 8 15.37 -19.32 -14.77
CA GLY A 8 14.40 -18.84 -13.79
C GLY A 8 14.84 -17.50 -13.22
N ALA A 9 13.95 -16.83 -12.51
CA ALA A 9 14.25 -15.61 -11.76
C ALA A 9 13.36 -15.49 -10.52
N ASP A 10 13.90 -14.97 -9.43
CA ASP A 10 13.11 -14.57 -8.25
C ASP A 10 11.98 -13.61 -8.66
N LEU A 11 10.87 -13.63 -7.93
CA LEU A 11 9.83 -12.60 -8.06
C LEU A 11 10.19 -11.42 -7.17
N ILE A 12 10.38 -10.25 -7.77
CA ILE A 12 10.88 -9.06 -7.08
C ILE A 12 9.81 -8.00 -7.06
N PHE A 13 9.54 -7.44 -5.88
CA PHE A 13 8.71 -6.26 -5.72
C PHE A 13 9.61 -5.09 -5.29
N ASP A 14 9.48 -3.95 -5.96
CA ASP A 14 10.21 -2.73 -5.64
C ASP A 14 9.22 -1.61 -5.29
N LEU A 15 9.42 -1.03 -4.10
CA LEU A 15 8.70 0.14 -3.63
C LEU A 15 9.69 1.29 -3.49
N ASP A 16 9.68 2.19 -4.48
CA ASP A 16 10.37 3.49 -4.42
C ASP A 16 9.37 4.58 -4.04
N ALA A 17 9.84 5.58 -3.29
CA ALA A 17 9.07 6.75 -2.89
C ALA A 17 8.39 7.47 -4.06
N ASP A 18 8.99 7.46 -5.24
CA ASP A 18 8.42 8.09 -6.45
C ASP A 18 7.10 7.43 -6.90
N HIS A 19 6.86 6.18 -6.49
CA HIS A 19 5.66 5.41 -6.83
C HIS A 19 4.67 5.28 -5.66
N ILE A 20 4.98 5.87 -4.50
CA ILE A 20 4.10 5.86 -3.33
C ILE A 20 3.24 7.12 -3.28
N ARG A 21 1.92 6.94 -3.36
CA ARG A 21 0.92 7.98 -3.14
C ARG A 21 1.10 8.59 -1.75
N GLY A 22 1.11 9.93 -1.68
CA GLY A 22 1.31 10.68 -0.45
C GLY A 22 2.77 10.81 0.00
N ALA A 23 3.74 10.19 -0.68
CA ALA A 23 5.17 10.41 -0.39
C ALA A 23 5.70 11.74 -0.98
N GLY A 24 5.03 12.26 -2.01
CA GLY A 24 5.41 13.52 -2.65
C GLY A 24 5.32 14.71 -1.70
N GLY A 25 6.39 15.52 -1.65
CA GLY A 25 6.46 16.73 -0.82
C GLY A 25 6.80 16.49 0.66
N LEU A 26 6.95 15.23 1.09
CA LEU A 26 7.43 14.91 2.44
C LEU A 26 8.92 15.21 2.60
N SER A 27 9.33 15.42 3.86
CA SER A 27 10.75 15.42 4.21
C SER A 27 11.37 14.05 3.90
N TYR A 28 12.69 13.99 3.70
CA TYR A 28 13.35 12.71 3.41
C TYR A 28 13.10 11.64 4.50
N PRO A 29 13.18 11.94 5.82
CA PRO A 29 12.79 11.00 6.87
C PRO A 29 11.33 10.55 6.80
N ASP A 30 10.39 11.48 6.62
CA ASP A 30 8.95 11.16 6.60
C ASP A 30 8.60 10.32 5.37
N MET A 31 9.22 10.61 4.23
CA MET A 31 9.13 9.82 3.01
C MET A 31 9.61 8.38 3.25
N LEU A 32 10.77 8.18 3.89
CA LEU A 32 11.26 6.84 4.23
C LEU A 32 10.31 6.08 5.17
N ALA A 33 9.72 6.77 6.14
CA ALA A 33 8.75 6.20 7.06
C ALA A 33 7.46 5.78 6.33
N GLN A 34 6.96 6.63 5.43
CA GLN A 34 5.76 6.34 4.63
C GLN A 34 5.99 5.16 3.68
N VAL A 35 7.14 5.10 3.00
CA VAL A 35 7.47 3.96 2.13
C VAL A 35 7.62 2.67 2.93
N LYS A 36 8.23 2.72 4.13
CA LYS A 36 8.33 1.55 5.02
C LYS A 36 6.95 1.04 5.42
N LYS A 37 6.01 1.93 5.74
CA LYS A 37 4.63 1.56 6.08
C LYS A 37 3.95 0.81 4.93
N GLU A 38 4.03 1.34 3.71
CA GLU A 38 3.44 0.66 2.54
C GLU A 38 4.15 -0.65 2.20
N PHE A 39 5.47 -0.72 2.41
CA PHE A 39 6.22 -1.96 2.25
C PHE A 39 5.84 -3.05 3.26
N ILE A 40 5.60 -2.68 4.52
CA ILE A 40 5.06 -3.62 5.52
C ILE A 40 3.69 -4.14 5.07
N ARG A 41 2.81 -3.29 4.56
CA ARG A 41 1.50 -3.71 4.04
C ARG A 41 1.61 -4.66 2.84
N LEU A 42 2.53 -4.40 1.91
CA LEU A 42 2.82 -5.33 0.81
C LEU A 42 3.20 -6.70 1.37
N VAL A 43 4.16 -6.73 2.30
CA VAL A 43 4.68 -7.97 2.87
C VAL A 43 3.61 -8.73 3.65
N ASP A 44 2.91 -8.06 4.57
CA ASP A 44 1.98 -8.71 5.48
C ASP A 44 0.67 -9.08 4.80
N ASP A 45 0.06 -8.13 4.10
CA ASP A 45 -1.29 -8.33 3.60
C ASP A 45 -1.28 -9.18 2.32
N PHE A 46 -0.25 -9.06 1.48
CA PHE A 46 -0.20 -9.72 0.18
C PHE A 46 0.78 -10.87 0.12
N LEU A 47 2.06 -10.66 0.43
CA LEU A 47 3.07 -11.71 0.22
C LEU A 47 2.92 -12.87 1.22
N LEU A 48 2.86 -12.55 2.52
CA LEU A 48 2.65 -13.52 3.59
C LEU A 48 1.16 -13.88 3.75
N GLY A 49 0.27 -12.91 3.51
CA GLY A 49 -1.18 -13.07 3.61
C GLY A 49 -1.76 -13.77 2.38
N ASP A 50 -2.26 -12.98 1.43
CA ASP A 50 -3.06 -13.49 0.30
C ASP A 50 -2.35 -14.52 -0.59
N LEU A 51 -1.06 -14.31 -0.88
CA LEU A 51 -0.25 -15.20 -1.71
C LEU A 51 0.35 -16.38 -0.94
N GLY A 52 0.40 -16.27 0.40
CA GLY A 52 0.77 -17.36 1.29
C GLY A 52 2.24 -17.81 1.22
N PHE A 53 3.16 -16.95 0.78
CA PHE A 53 4.60 -17.25 0.83
C PHE A 53 5.07 -17.37 2.28
N GLY A 54 6.03 -18.26 2.53
CA GLY A 54 6.69 -18.39 3.82
C GLY A 54 7.74 -17.31 4.06
N GLU A 55 7.97 -16.92 5.31
CA GLU A 55 9.05 -15.98 5.65
C GLU A 55 10.43 -16.47 5.16
N SER A 56 10.66 -17.78 5.09
CA SER A 56 11.91 -18.36 4.57
C SER A 56 12.11 -18.19 3.08
N GLU A 57 11.03 -17.91 2.34
CA GLU A 57 11.05 -17.67 0.89
C GLU A 57 11.21 -16.19 0.56
N LEU A 58 11.04 -15.32 1.57
CA LEU A 58 11.13 -13.87 1.43
C LEU A 58 12.48 -13.34 1.91
N ARG A 59 13.09 -12.52 1.07
CA ARG A 59 14.20 -11.64 1.48
C ARG A 59 13.75 -10.19 1.38
N LEU A 60 13.66 -9.52 2.52
CA LEU A 60 13.30 -8.10 2.60
C LEU A 60 14.58 -7.26 2.63
N VAL A 61 14.64 -6.22 1.81
CA VAL A 61 15.87 -5.46 1.61
C VAL A 61 15.57 -3.96 1.57
N PHE A 62 16.15 -3.19 2.48
CA PHE A 62 16.23 -1.74 2.29
C PHE A 62 17.20 -1.45 1.13
N SER A 63 16.74 -0.72 0.12
CA SER A 63 17.49 -0.43 -1.12
C SER A 63 18.76 0.39 -0.91
N GLY A 64 18.97 0.97 0.29
CA GLY A 64 19.98 1.97 0.57
C GLY A 64 19.59 3.37 0.10
N GLY A 65 18.50 3.52 -0.64
CA GLY A 65 18.02 4.79 -1.15
C GLY A 65 16.72 5.22 -0.48
N ARG A 66 15.64 5.20 -1.26
CA ARG A 66 14.32 5.73 -0.90
C ARG A 66 13.25 4.64 -0.76
N GLY A 67 13.66 3.39 -0.84
CA GLY A 67 12.75 2.28 -1.06
C GLY A 67 13.18 0.96 -0.45
N TYR A 68 12.34 -0.03 -0.63
CA TYR A 68 12.57 -1.40 -0.19
C TYR A 68 12.26 -2.38 -1.32
N HIS A 69 12.92 -3.53 -1.30
CA HIS A 69 12.63 -4.65 -2.18
C HIS A 69 12.19 -5.85 -1.36
N ALA A 70 11.24 -6.62 -1.89
CA ALA A 70 10.94 -7.98 -1.44
C ALA A 70 11.32 -8.94 -2.55
N HIS A 71 12.18 -9.92 -2.25
CA HIS A 71 12.54 -10.98 -3.18
C HIS A 71 11.87 -12.27 -2.73
N VAL A 72 11.13 -12.91 -3.63
CA VAL A 72 10.49 -14.19 -3.41
C VAL A 72 11.24 -15.26 -4.20
N SER A 73 11.86 -16.19 -3.48
CA SER A 73 12.63 -17.31 -4.04
C SER A 73 11.90 -18.64 -3.80
N ALA A 74 10.68 -18.73 -4.33
CA ALA A 74 9.84 -19.94 -4.29
C ALA A 74 9.87 -20.69 -5.63
N GLU A 75 9.87 -22.02 -5.64
CA GLU A 75 10.00 -22.83 -6.86
C GLU A 75 8.89 -22.53 -7.87
N GLU A 76 7.69 -22.28 -7.35
CA GLU A 76 6.47 -21.99 -8.08
C GLU A 76 6.54 -20.67 -8.87
N VAL A 77 7.36 -19.70 -8.43
CA VAL A 77 7.46 -18.39 -9.09
C VAL A 77 8.65 -18.26 -10.04
N LEU A 78 9.65 -19.15 -9.95
CA LEU A 78 10.90 -19.03 -10.70
C LEU A 78 10.69 -19.04 -12.22
N GLN A 79 9.73 -19.81 -12.71
CA GLN A 79 9.45 -19.95 -14.15
C GLN A 79 8.46 -18.91 -14.70
N LEU A 80 7.81 -18.12 -13.84
CA LEU A 80 6.80 -17.16 -14.26
C LEU A 80 7.39 -16.18 -15.27
N ARG A 81 6.65 -15.99 -16.37
CA ARG A 81 6.96 -15.04 -17.43
C ARG A 81 6.38 -13.67 -17.11
N SER A 82 6.81 -12.66 -17.86
CA SER A 82 6.43 -11.27 -17.61
C SER A 82 4.93 -11.02 -17.54
N HIS A 83 4.12 -11.74 -18.33
CA HIS A 83 2.66 -11.59 -18.30
C HIS A 83 2.05 -12.21 -17.02
N GLU A 84 2.48 -13.40 -16.61
CA GLU A 84 2.00 -14.04 -15.37
C GLU A 84 2.39 -13.22 -14.13
N ARG A 85 3.58 -12.60 -14.16
CA ARG A 85 4.02 -11.68 -13.10
C ARG A 85 3.19 -10.40 -13.07
N ARG A 86 2.72 -9.93 -14.22
CA ARG A 86 1.81 -8.78 -14.30
C ARG A 86 0.47 -9.11 -13.64
N GLU A 87 -0.08 -10.31 -13.82
CA GLU A 87 -1.31 -10.71 -13.11
C GLU A 87 -1.16 -10.64 -11.57
N ILE A 88 0.03 -10.95 -11.05
CA ILE A 88 0.33 -10.81 -9.61
C ILE A 88 0.37 -9.34 -9.21
N VAL A 89 0.97 -8.48 -10.04
CA VAL A 89 0.96 -7.02 -9.82
C VAL A 89 -0.49 -6.52 -9.81
N ASP A 90 -1.29 -6.88 -10.81
CA ASP A 90 -2.68 -6.46 -10.93
C ASP A 90 -3.54 -6.92 -9.75
N TYR A 91 -3.30 -8.13 -9.24
CA TYR A 91 -3.88 -8.59 -7.99
C TYR A 91 -3.49 -7.67 -6.83
N ILE A 92 -2.21 -7.36 -6.64
CA ILE A 92 -1.76 -6.52 -5.51
C ILE A 92 -2.31 -5.09 -5.61
N THR A 93 -2.30 -4.49 -6.79
CA THR A 93 -2.76 -3.12 -7.02
C THR A 93 -4.27 -3.01 -7.17
N GLY A 94 -5.00 -4.14 -7.25
CA GLY A 94 -6.42 -4.16 -7.54
C GLY A 94 -6.75 -3.58 -8.92
N THR A 95 -5.79 -3.63 -9.86
CA THR A 95 -6.01 -3.23 -11.26
C THR A 95 -7.10 -4.13 -11.85
N ASP A 96 -8.05 -3.51 -12.57
CA ASP A 96 -9.17 -4.22 -13.23
C ASP A 96 -10.03 -5.11 -12.30
N LEU A 97 -9.92 -4.94 -10.97
CA LEU A 97 -10.78 -5.65 -10.03
C LEU A 97 -12.23 -5.26 -10.24
N ASP A 98 -13.03 -6.22 -10.69
CA ASP A 98 -14.45 -6.08 -10.93
C ASP A 98 -15.24 -6.11 -9.61
N ILE A 99 -15.91 -5.00 -9.30
CA ILE A 99 -16.74 -4.87 -8.10
C ILE A 99 -17.97 -5.79 -8.17
N ASP A 100 -18.48 -6.09 -9.37
CA ASP A 100 -19.61 -7.00 -9.55
C ASP A 100 -19.22 -8.47 -9.28
N TRP A 101 -17.95 -8.82 -9.48
CA TRP A 101 -17.41 -10.14 -9.07
C TRP A 101 -17.29 -10.27 -7.55
N ALA A 102 -16.96 -9.17 -6.85
CA ALA A 102 -16.92 -9.14 -5.40
C ALA A 102 -18.33 -9.14 -4.79
N PHE A 103 -19.23 -8.29 -5.31
CA PHE A 103 -20.60 -8.12 -4.85
C PHE A 103 -21.60 -8.68 -5.86
N GLU A 104 -21.56 -10.01 -6.01
CA GLU A 104 -22.37 -10.75 -6.99
C GLU A 104 -23.86 -10.39 -6.89
N GLU A 105 -24.51 -10.24 -8.05
CA GLU A 105 -25.94 -10.03 -8.14
C GLU A 105 -26.66 -11.40 -8.17
N ARG A 106 -27.43 -11.71 -7.12
CA ARG A 106 -28.24 -12.94 -7.05
C ARG A 106 -29.72 -12.62 -6.97
N ALA A 107 -30.54 -13.48 -7.56
CA ALA A 107 -31.99 -13.42 -7.36
C ALA A 107 -32.28 -13.67 -5.88
N SER A 108 -32.88 -12.68 -5.19
CA SER A 108 -33.23 -12.84 -3.77
C SER A 108 -34.65 -13.41 -3.65
N PHE A 109 -35.67 -12.81 -4.29
CA PHE A 109 -37.06 -13.30 -4.31
C PHE A 109 -37.91 -12.79 -5.50
N GLU A 110 -38.96 -13.53 -5.87
CA GLU A 110 -40.02 -13.05 -6.76
C GLU A 110 -41.06 -12.24 -5.98
N LYS A 111 -41.29 -10.99 -6.35
CA LYS A 111 -42.51 -10.26 -5.96
C LYS A 111 -43.52 -10.31 -7.09
N ARG A 112 -44.74 -10.77 -6.79
CA ARG A 112 -45.90 -10.63 -7.69
C ARG A 112 -46.46 -9.22 -7.57
N PHE A 113 -46.41 -8.46 -8.66
CA PHE A 113 -47.16 -7.23 -8.84
C PHE A 113 -48.27 -7.50 -9.87
N GLY A 114 -49.46 -7.88 -9.38
CA GLY A 114 -50.53 -8.37 -10.26
C GLY A 114 -50.10 -9.63 -11.03
N ASP A 115 -50.25 -9.62 -12.37
CA ASP A 115 -49.84 -10.72 -13.27
C ASP A 115 -48.34 -10.72 -13.63
N ARG A 116 -47.57 -9.72 -13.21
CA ARG A 116 -46.12 -9.67 -13.47
C ARG A 116 -45.32 -10.19 -12.28
N GLN A 117 -44.54 -11.24 -12.51
CA GLN A 117 -43.43 -11.62 -11.65
C GLN A 117 -42.26 -10.65 -11.90
N VAL A 118 -41.81 -9.98 -10.85
CA VAL A 118 -40.55 -9.22 -10.87
C VAL A 118 -39.58 -9.95 -9.95
N VAL A 119 -38.50 -10.47 -10.54
CA VAL A 119 -37.36 -11.01 -9.80
C VAL A 119 -36.61 -9.82 -9.20
N GLN A 120 -36.63 -9.70 -7.88
CA GLN A 120 -35.73 -8.79 -7.19
C GLN A 120 -34.35 -9.42 -7.14
N LYS A 121 -33.36 -8.65 -7.55
CA LYS A 121 -31.95 -9.01 -7.46
C LYS A 121 -31.35 -8.28 -6.27
N ALA A 122 -30.52 -8.98 -5.52
CA ALA A 122 -29.78 -8.43 -4.39
C ALA A 122 -28.28 -8.57 -4.64
N ARG A 123 -27.54 -7.57 -4.19
CA ARG A 123 -26.08 -7.61 -4.11
C ARG A 123 -25.67 -8.41 -2.89
N ILE A 124 -24.90 -9.47 -3.10
CA ILE A 124 -24.40 -10.32 -2.03
C ILE A 124 -23.14 -9.70 -1.46
N VAL A 125 -23.08 -9.60 -0.14
CA VAL A 125 -21.88 -9.18 0.58
C VAL A 125 -20.98 -10.41 0.74
N PRO A 126 -19.67 -10.34 0.44
CA PRO A 126 -18.77 -11.47 0.63
C PRO A 126 -18.81 -12.02 2.06
N SER A 127 -18.59 -13.34 2.22
CA SER A 127 -18.53 -13.99 3.54
C SER A 127 -17.31 -13.52 4.35
N ALA A 128 -17.41 -13.48 5.68
CA ALA A 128 -16.27 -13.24 6.59
C ALA A 128 -15.19 -14.34 6.48
N SER A 129 -15.55 -15.50 5.94
CA SER A 129 -14.63 -16.60 5.65
C SER A 129 -14.00 -16.53 4.26
N SER A 130 -14.25 -15.46 3.50
CA SER A 130 -13.60 -15.25 2.20
C SER A 130 -12.11 -14.93 2.41
N GLY A 131 -11.30 -15.07 1.37
CA GLY A 131 -9.92 -14.57 1.35
C GLY A 131 -9.74 -13.45 0.32
N GLY A 132 -8.56 -12.84 0.32
CA GLY A 132 -8.15 -11.86 -0.68
C GLY A 132 -9.10 -10.67 -0.81
N TRP A 133 -9.28 -10.20 -2.04
CA TRP A 133 -10.11 -9.03 -2.33
C TRP A 133 -11.56 -9.16 -1.86
N ARG A 134 -12.15 -10.36 -1.82
CA ARG A 134 -13.52 -10.53 -1.30
C ARG A 134 -13.60 -10.22 0.19
N LEU A 135 -12.59 -10.63 0.97
CA LEU A 135 -12.51 -10.27 2.39
C LEU A 135 -12.26 -8.78 2.57
N ARG A 136 -11.27 -8.21 1.86
CA ARG A 136 -10.97 -6.77 1.91
C ARG A 136 -12.19 -5.91 1.58
N MET A 137 -12.96 -6.28 0.56
CA MET A 137 -14.19 -5.58 0.18
C MET A 137 -15.27 -5.67 1.26
N ARG A 138 -15.40 -6.81 1.93
CA ARG A 138 -16.32 -6.97 3.06
C ARG A 138 -15.91 -6.08 4.23
N GLU A 139 -14.65 -6.16 4.66
CA GLU A 139 -14.13 -5.36 5.79
C GLU A 139 -14.20 -3.86 5.49
N GLY A 140 -13.94 -3.50 4.24
CA GLY A 140 -14.13 -2.16 3.71
C GLY A 140 -15.56 -1.67 3.84
N LEU A 141 -16.52 -2.47 3.36
CA LEU A 141 -17.94 -2.17 3.50
C LEU A 141 -18.34 -2.07 4.98
N GLU A 142 -17.87 -2.97 5.83
CA GLU A 142 -18.15 -2.96 7.27
C GLU A 142 -17.64 -1.66 7.93
N GLY A 143 -16.42 -1.25 7.61
CA GLY A 143 -15.87 0.04 8.04
C GLY A 143 -16.69 1.23 7.57
N LEU A 144 -17.08 1.27 6.29
CA LEU A 144 -17.93 2.32 5.73
C LEU A 144 -19.32 2.36 6.39
N LEU A 145 -19.93 1.21 6.64
CA LEU A 145 -21.20 1.13 7.38
C LEU A 145 -21.02 1.63 8.82
N GLY A 146 -19.89 1.36 9.47
CA GLY A 146 -19.55 1.93 10.77
C GLY A 146 -19.46 3.46 10.72
N ASP A 147 -18.69 3.98 9.78
CA ASP A 147 -18.48 5.42 9.61
C ASP A 147 -19.78 6.16 9.30
N LEU A 148 -20.63 5.61 8.42
CA LEU A 148 -21.94 6.18 8.11
C LEU A 148 -22.89 6.21 9.33
N ARG A 149 -22.61 5.45 10.39
CA ARG A 149 -23.37 5.52 11.65
C ARG A 149 -22.81 6.56 12.62
N SER A 150 -21.50 6.77 12.63
CA SER A 150 -20.82 7.54 13.69
C SER A 150 -20.28 8.90 13.28
N LEU A 151 -19.87 9.07 12.01
CA LEU A 151 -19.23 10.28 11.52
C LEU A 151 -20.24 11.29 10.98
N ASP A 152 -19.87 12.56 11.05
CA ASP A 152 -20.61 13.62 10.38
C ASP A 152 -20.28 13.70 8.88
N ILE A 153 -21.00 14.56 8.14
CA ILE A 153 -20.85 14.67 6.70
C ILE A 153 -19.49 15.24 6.28
N ALA A 154 -18.89 16.12 7.08
CA ALA A 154 -17.59 16.69 6.78
C ALA A 154 -16.50 15.61 6.94
N GLU A 155 -16.56 14.82 8.02
CA GLU A 155 -15.66 13.70 8.28
C GLU A 155 -15.80 12.59 7.22
N ILE A 156 -17.04 12.27 6.79
CA ILE A 156 -17.27 11.33 5.69
C ILE A 156 -16.62 11.83 4.40
N LYS A 157 -16.73 13.13 4.09
CA LYS A 157 -16.12 13.71 2.88
C LYS A 157 -14.60 13.74 2.92
N GLU A 158 -14.03 13.94 4.10
CA GLU A 158 -12.58 13.85 4.30
C GLU A 158 -12.07 12.42 4.11
N ARG A 159 -12.79 11.45 4.67
CA ARG A 159 -12.38 10.03 4.64
C ARG A 159 -12.67 9.33 3.32
N TYR A 160 -13.73 9.74 2.62
CA TYR A 160 -14.19 9.17 1.35
C TYR A 160 -14.24 10.28 0.29
N PRO A 161 -13.09 10.68 -0.29
CA PRO A 161 -13.01 11.83 -1.20
C PRO A 161 -13.92 11.75 -2.42
N SER A 162 -14.30 10.55 -2.89
CA SER A 162 -15.28 10.40 -3.97
C SER A 162 -16.65 11.00 -3.64
N THR A 163 -16.96 11.21 -2.36
CA THR A 163 -18.21 11.85 -1.91
C THR A 163 -18.24 13.37 -2.07
N ILE A 164 -17.12 14.02 -2.46
CA ILE A 164 -17.06 15.49 -2.63
C ILE A 164 -18.13 15.99 -3.61
N GLU A 165 -18.37 15.25 -4.70
CA GLU A 165 -19.39 15.57 -5.71
C GLU A 165 -20.80 15.09 -5.34
N VAL A 166 -20.93 14.31 -4.25
CA VAL A 166 -22.22 13.82 -3.75
C VAL A 166 -22.85 14.88 -2.85
N SER A 167 -24.14 15.17 -3.07
CA SER A 167 -24.85 16.16 -2.27
C SER A 167 -25.01 15.73 -0.81
N ASP A 168 -24.91 16.68 0.13
CA ASP A 168 -25.00 16.40 1.57
C ASP A 168 -26.32 15.71 1.92
N ASN A 169 -27.44 16.15 1.33
CA ASN A 169 -28.75 15.52 1.51
C ASN A 169 -28.75 14.03 1.12
N ARG A 170 -27.99 13.66 0.07
CA ARG A 170 -27.88 12.28 -0.38
C ARG A 170 -27.11 11.42 0.62
N LEU A 171 -26.02 11.96 1.18
CA LEU A 171 -25.20 11.30 2.20
C LEU A 171 -25.95 11.17 3.54
N VAL A 172 -26.66 12.22 3.96
CA VAL A 172 -27.56 12.18 5.13
C VAL A 172 -28.60 11.09 4.95
N SER A 173 -29.29 11.06 3.80
CA SER A 173 -30.31 10.05 3.50
C SER A 173 -29.72 8.62 3.51
N LEU A 174 -28.50 8.44 3.03
CA LEU A 174 -27.81 7.14 3.06
C LEU A 174 -27.51 6.72 4.50
N GLY A 175 -26.93 7.62 5.31
CA GLY A 175 -26.65 7.36 6.72
C GLY A 175 -27.92 7.04 7.52
N GLU A 176 -29.02 7.76 7.27
CA GLU A 176 -30.33 7.46 7.86
C GLU A 176 -30.85 6.09 7.44
N ALA A 177 -30.69 5.70 6.17
CA ALA A 177 -31.08 4.37 5.69
C ALA A 177 -30.28 3.27 6.39
N VAL A 178 -28.97 3.44 6.55
CA VAL A 178 -28.08 2.50 7.27
C VAL A 178 -28.47 2.40 8.76
N ARG A 179 -28.80 3.53 9.40
CA ARG A 179 -29.22 3.58 10.82
C ARG A 179 -30.68 3.17 11.05
N SER A 180 -31.47 3.01 9.99
CA SER A 180 -32.90 2.72 10.13
C SER A 180 -33.11 1.39 10.81
N ASN A 181 -34.11 1.32 11.69
CA ASN A 181 -34.42 0.07 12.40
C ASN A 181 -35.39 -0.79 11.58
N LYS A 182 -35.03 -2.05 11.38
CA LYS A 182 -35.93 -3.08 10.85
C LYS A 182 -35.86 -4.32 11.73
N GLY A 183 -37.00 -4.75 12.27
CA GLY A 183 -37.05 -5.97 13.09
C GLY A 183 -36.20 -5.91 14.35
N GLY A 184 -35.95 -4.72 14.91
CA GLY A 184 -35.20 -4.55 16.16
C GLY A 184 -33.70 -4.36 15.99
N LYS A 185 -33.15 -4.41 14.77
CA LYS A 185 -31.74 -4.14 14.46
C LYS A 185 -31.62 -2.98 13.48
N ASP A 186 -30.47 -2.30 13.48
CA ASP A 186 -30.18 -1.33 12.41
C ASP A 186 -29.87 -2.05 11.10
N VAL A 187 -30.14 -1.39 9.98
CA VAL A 187 -29.98 -1.96 8.64
C VAL A 187 -28.52 -2.31 8.33
N GLY A 188 -27.55 -1.53 8.82
CA GLY A 188 -26.14 -1.86 8.62
C GLY A 188 -25.76 -3.22 9.22
N ASP A 189 -26.29 -3.56 10.41
CA ASP A 189 -26.01 -4.84 11.06
C ASP A 189 -26.72 -5.98 10.32
N LEU A 190 -27.96 -5.74 9.86
CA LEU A 190 -28.70 -6.69 9.04
C LEU A 190 -27.99 -7.01 7.72
N ILE A 191 -27.34 -6.02 7.10
CA ILE A 191 -26.56 -6.23 5.86
C ILE A 191 -25.45 -7.25 6.09
N LEU A 192 -24.69 -7.11 7.18
CA LEU A 192 -23.57 -7.98 7.51
C LEU A 192 -24.03 -9.38 7.97
N GLU A 193 -25.13 -9.44 8.72
CA GLU A 193 -25.74 -10.69 9.21
C GLU A 193 -26.37 -11.51 8.09
N LYS A 194 -27.17 -10.87 7.21
CA LYS A 194 -27.82 -11.52 6.08
C LYS A 194 -26.88 -11.75 4.90
N GLY A 195 -25.73 -11.07 4.87
CA GLY A 195 -24.76 -11.16 3.78
C GLY A 195 -25.28 -10.59 2.46
N ASN A 196 -26.14 -9.57 2.48
CA ASN A 196 -26.65 -8.94 1.27
C ASN A 196 -27.15 -7.51 1.53
N LEU A 197 -27.32 -6.72 0.45
CA LEU A 197 -27.74 -5.32 0.52
C LEU A 197 -29.26 -5.11 0.32
N GLU A 198 -30.09 -6.14 0.41
CA GLU A 198 -31.53 -6.08 0.04
C GLU A 198 -32.34 -5.07 0.85
N ASP A 199 -31.88 -4.75 2.06
CA ASP A 199 -32.55 -3.84 2.98
C ASP A 199 -32.36 -2.36 2.60
N LEU A 200 -31.48 -2.07 1.64
CA LEU A 200 -31.26 -0.74 1.07
C LEU A 200 -31.93 -0.60 -0.29
N ALA A 201 -32.36 0.63 -0.62
CA ALA A 201 -32.88 0.92 -1.95
C ALA A 201 -31.75 0.79 -3.00
N PRO A 202 -32.06 0.44 -4.26
CA PRO A 202 -31.03 0.25 -5.29
C PRO A 202 -30.06 1.42 -5.45
N ARG A 203 -30.54 2.66 -5.30
CA ARG A 203 -29.71 3.88 -5.33
C ARG A 203 -28.70 3.95 -4.17
N ASP A 204 -29.04 3.41 -3.01
CA ASP A 204 -28.21 3.39 -1.80
C ASP A 204 -27.17 2.29 -1.92
N GLN A 205 -27.56 1.12 -2.45
CA GLN A 205 -26.63 0.05 -2.80
C GLN A 205 -25.59 0.54 -3.81
N ALA A 206 -26.02 1.20 -4.89
CA ALA A 206 -25.12 1.73 -5.92
C ALA A 206 -24.14 2.76 -5.36
N LEU A 207 -24.59 3.66 -4.48
CA LEU A 207 -23.71 4.63 -3.83
C LEU A 207 -22.70 3.95 -2.91
N LEU A 208 -23.12 3.02 -2.05
CA LEU A 208 -22.19 2.26 -1.19
C LEU A 208 -21.12 1.53 -2.01
N LEU A 209 -21.53 0.83 -3.07
CA LEU A 209 -20.58 0.10 -3.91
C LEU A 209 -19.62 1.05 -4.64
N ALA A 210 -20.08 2.23 -5.07
CA ALA A 210 -19.20 3.24 -5.65
C ALA A 210 -18.16 3.75 -4.64
N LEU A 211 -18.53 3.96 -3.37
CA LEU A 211 -17.58 4.36 -2.33
C LEU A 211 -16.56 3.26 -2.02
N VAL A 212 -17.02 2.00 -1.98
CA VAL A 212 -16.14 0.84 -1.81
C VAL A 212 -15.16 0.75 -2.98
N GLU A 213 -15.62 0.92 -4.21
CA GLU A 213 -14.79 0.83 -5.41
C GLU A 213 -13.79 2.00 -5.55
N GLN A 214 -14.22 3.24 -5.26
CA GLN A 214 -13.41 4.42 -5.55
C GLN A 214 -12.44 4.77 -4.41
N ASP A 215 -12.88 4.66 -3.16
CA ASP A 215 -12.08 5.08 -2.01
C ASP A 215 -11.48 3.88 -1.27
N ILE A 216 -12.27 2.84 -0.98
CA ILE A 216 -11.80 1.74 -0.13
C ILE A 216 -10.85 0.82 -0.88
N LYS A 217 -11.21 0.37 -2.10
CA LYS A 217 -10.32 -0.40 -2.98
C LYS A 217 -8.98 0.31 -3.13
N THR A 218 -9.05 1.61 -3.42
CA THR A 218 -7.88 2.46 -3.63
C THR A 218 -6.98 2.55 -2.40
N GLY A 219 -7.56 2.66 -1.20
CA GLY A 219 -6.81 2.69 0.05
C GLY A 219 -6.23 1.32 0.45
N MET A 220 -6.87 0.23 0.03
CA MET A 220 -6.46 -1.15 0.34
C MET A 220 -5.46 -1.73 -0.67
N ALA A 221 -5.42 -1.19 -1.88
CA ALA A 221 -4.48 -1.60 -2.92
C ALA A 221 -3.03 -1.43 -2.48
N GLY A 222 -2.20 -2.45 -2.77
CA GLY A 222 -0.76 -2.34 -2.65
C GLY A 222 -0.19 -1.40 -3.71
N GLN A 223 1.00 -0.89 -3.45
CA GLN A 223 1.72 0.01 -4.35
C GLN A 223 3.02 -0.68 -4.75
N VAL A 224 3.17 -1.03 -6.03
CA VAL A 224 4.33 -1.75 -6.56
C VAL A 224 4.76 -1.17 -7.90
N ASP A 225 6.06 -1.20 -8.18
CA ASP A 225 6.60 -0.88 -9.51
C ASP A 225 6.39 -2.09 -10.46
N GLU A 226 5.36 -2.00 -11.30
CA GLU A 226 4.97 -3.04 -12.28
C GLU A 226 6.10 -3.37 -13.28
N PRO A 227 6.78 -2.39 -13.91
CA PRO A 227 7.97 -2.66 -14.73
C PRO A 227 9.06 -3.46 -14.03
N VAL A 228 9.28 -3.26 -12.72
CA VAL A 228 10.30 -4.02 -11.97
C VAL A 228 9.86 -5.46 -11.77
N THR A 229 8.61 -5.66 -11.36
CA THR A 229 8.08 -6.98 -11.01
C THR A 229 7.92 -7.89 -12.24
N SER A 230 7.52 -7.32 -13.37
CA SER A 230 7.32 -8.05 -14.62
C SER A 230 8.62 -8.41 -15.36
N ASP A 231 9.75 -7.76 -15.05
CA ASP A 231 11.03 -8.00 -15.71
C ASP A 231 11.76 -9.23 -15.16
N ILE A 232 11.74 -10.32 -15.93
CA ILE A 232 12.40 -11.60 -15.59
C ILE A 232 13.95 -11.58 -15.69
N LYS A 233 14.54 -10.42 -16.03
CA LYS A 233 15.99 -10.25 -16.23
C LYS A 233 16.54 -9.03 -15.46
N ARG A 234 15.78 -8.53 -14.49
CA ARG A 234 16.13 -7.33 -13.74
C ARG A 234 17.44 -7.51 -12.97
N LEU A 235 18.31 -6.51 -13.03
CA LEU A 235 19.45 -6.41 -12.12
C LEU A 235 19.00 -5.79 -10.81
N ILE A 236 19.20 -6.51 -9.71
CA ILE A 236 18.88 -6.02 -8.38
C ILE A 236 20.15 -5.63 -7.65
N ARG A 237 20.03 -4.59 -6.83
CA ARG A 237 21.13 -4.11 -6.00
C ARG A 237 21.54 -5.18 -4.99
N MET A 238 22.83 -5.47 -4.91
CA MET A 238 23.36 -6.49 -4.03
C MET A 238 23.20 -6.10 -2.55
N PRO A 239 22.55 -6.93 -1.71
CA PRO A 239 22.54 -6.74 -0.27
C PRO A 239 23.96 -6.63 0.29
N GLY A 240 24.15 -5.70 1.21
CA GLY A 240 25.45 -5.37 1.80
C GLY A 240 26.29 -4.34 1.03
N SER A 241 25.93 -4.00 -0.20
CA SER A 241 26.62 -2.93 -0.96
C SER A 241 26.24 -1.53 -0.46
N LEU A 242 26.88 -0.49 -1.02
CA LEU A 242 26.57 0.91 -0.73
C LEU A 242 25.73 1.53 -1.84
N HIS A 243 24.74 2.32 -1.45
CA HIS A 243 23.92 3.06 -2.41
C HIS A 243 24.61 4.38 -2.80
N GLY A 244 24.98 4.50 -4.08
CA GLY A 244 25.82 5.61 -4.55
C GLY A 244 25.24 7.03 -4.42
N LYS A 245 23.93 7.18 -4.17
CA LYS A 245 23.30 8.52 -3.97
C LYS A 245 23.14 8.92 -2.51
N THR A 246 23.41 8.04 -1.57
CA THR A 246 23.11 8.26 -0.13
C THR A 246 24.21 7.77 0.78
N SER A 247 25.15 6.97 0.27
CA SER A 247 26.17 6.23 1.02
C SER A 247 25.62 5.21 2.03
N LEU A 248 24.28 5.05 2.11
CA LEU A 248 23.67 4.08 3.01
C LEU A 248 23.85 2.66 2.48
N ARG A 249 23.95 1.72 3.41
CA ARG A 249 24.07 0.29 3.16
C ARG A 249 22.73 -0.28 2.72
N VAL A 250 22.79 -1.09 1.66
CA VAL A 250 21.70 -1.96 1.24
C VAL A 250 21.55 -3.06 2.28
N THR A 251 20.46 -3.05 3.04
CA THR A 251 20.37 -3.81 4.28
C THR A 251 19.29 -4.86 4.18
N GLU A 252 19.67 -6.12 4.32
CA GLU A 252 18.74 -7.24 4.43
C GLU A 252 18.11 -7.26 5.82
N LEU A 253 16.81 -7.52 5.87
CA LEU A 253 15.97 -7.44 7.07
C LEU A 253 15.09 -8.69 7.15
N THR A 254 14.94 -9.21 8.36
CA THR A 254 13.82 -10.10 8.69
C THR A 254 12.53 -9.28 8.87
N ARG A 255 11.38 -9.95 8.84
CA ARG A 255 10.09 -9.26 9.09
C ARG A 255 10.07 -8.56 10.45
N SER A 256 10.61 -9.19 11.50
CA SER A 256 10.67 -8.58 12.84
C SER A 256 11.61 -7.38 12.91
N GLN A 257 12.75 -7.41 12.20
CA GLN A 257 13.68 -6.28 12.13
C GLN A 257 13.09 -5.08 11.39
N LEU A 258 12.26 -5.32 10.37
CA LEU A 258 11.65 -4.25 9.55
C LEU A 258 10.85 -3.25 10.40
N GLU A 259 10.15 -3.72 11.43
CA GLU A 259 9.34 -2.89 12.33
C GLU A 259 10.16 -1.74 12.94
N GLY A 260 11.31 -2.10 13.56
CA GLY A 260 12.18 -1.18 14.31
C GLY A 260 13.31 -0.55 13.49
N PHE A 261 13.42 -0.89 12.21
CA PHE A 261 14.47 -0.40 11.33
C PHE A 261 14.29 1.09 11.02
N ASP A 262 15.35 1.87 11.25
CA ASP A 262 15.47 3.26 10.86
C ASP A 262 16.65 3.40 9.88
N PRO A 263 16.41 3.64 8.57
CA PRO A 263 17.49 3.76 7.60
C PRO A 263 18.54 4.83 7.93
N LEU A 264 18.15 5.92 8.58
CA LEU A 264 19.04 7.04 8.93
C LEU A 264 19.86 6.77 10.20
N ARG A 265 19.65 5.61 10.83
CA ARG A 265 20.43 5.12 11.98
C ARG A 265 21.15 3.83 11.63
N ASP A 266 20.40 2.84 11.15
CA ASP A 266 20.81 1.45 11.04
C ASP A 266 21.48 1.13 9.70
N ALA A 267 21.18 1.89 8.64
CA ALA A 267 21.80 1.68 7.33
C ALA A 267 23.09 2.48 7.15
N ILE A 268 23.51 3.28 8.14
CA ILE A 268 24.77 4.01 8.06
C ILE A 268 25.94 3.02 8.26
N PRO A 269 26.88 2.90 7.31
CA PRO A 269 28.01 1.98 7.46
C PRO A 269 28.90 2.33 8.65
N TRP A 270 29.19 1.35 9.50
CA TRP A 270 30.12 1.49 10.62
C TRP A 270 31.54 1.89 10.19
N ALA A 271 31.90 1.63 8.93
CA ALA A 271 33.20 1.94 8.36
C ALA A 271 33.41 3.46 8.12
N PHE A 272 32.33 4.24 8.12
CA PHE A 272 32.45 5.69 8.08
C PHE A 272 32.66 6.20 9.50
N SER A 273 33.86 6.72 9.75
CA SER A 273 34.30 7.16 11.07
C SER A 273 33.60 8.43 11.52
N ASP A 274 33.90 8.81 12.77
CA ASP A 274 33.52 10.10 13.34
C ASP A 274 34.53 11.20 13.04
N ASP A 275 35.54 10.90 12.21
CA ASP A 275 36.58 11.88 11.87
C ASP A 275 35.92 13.09 11.19
N PRO A 276 36.25 14.31 11.63
CA PRO A 276 35.66 15.51 11.08
C PRO A 276 36.05 15.70 9.62
N ILE A 277 35.07 16.01 8.78
CA ILE A 277 35.22 16.41 7.39
C ILE A 277 34.51 17.75 7.20
N THR A 278 35.24 18.73 6.68
CA THR A 278 34.67 20.01 6.25
C THR A 278 33.93 19.81 4.94
N ILE A 279 32.67 20.23 4.89
CA ILE A 279 31.83 20.26 3.69
C ILE A 279 31.18 21.63 3.52
N PHE A 280 30.90 21.99 2.27
CA PHE A 280 30.19 23.20 1.88
C PHE A 280 28.79 22.83 1.41
N MET A 281 27.77 23.26 2.14
CA MET A 281 26.37 22.96 1.86
C MET A 281 25.83 23.85 0.74
N ASP A 282 25.07 23.27 -0.19
CA ASP A 282 24.40 24.05 -1.24
C ASP A 282 23.15 24.77 -0.70
N GLU A 283 22.48 24.17 0.29
CA GLU A 283 21.27 24.72 0.94
C GLU A 283 21.25 24.29 2.42
N ARG A 284 20.54 25.07 3.26
CA ARG A 284 20.35 24.73 4.67
C ARG A 284 19.62 23.38 4.82
N GLN A 285 20.17 22.48 5.64
CA GLN A 285 19.59 21.17 5.95
C GLN A 285 19.34 21.01 7.46
N ASP A 286 18.24 20.35 7.83
CA ASP A 286 17.94 19.94 9.21
C ASP A 286 17.55 18.46 9.19
N ILE A 287 18.43 17.59 9.68
CA ILE A 287 18.24 16.15 9.63
C ILE A 287 18.85 15.45 10.83
N LYS A 288 18.29 14.30 11.19
CA LYS A 288 18.85 13.40 12.19
C LYS A 288 19.56 12.23 11.52
N LEU A 289 20.84 12.04 11.80
CA LEU A 289 21.65 10.91 11.33
C LEU A 289 22.27 10.24 12.54
N ARG A 290 22.20 8.91 12.62
CA ARG A 290 22.75 8.09 13.73
C ARG A 290 22.35 8.57 15.13
N GLY A 291 21.17 9.17 15.27
CA GLY A 291 20.68 9.69 16.55
C GLY A 291 21.04 11.15 16.83
N GLU A 292 21.96 11.75 16.07
CA GLU A 292 22.43 13.12 16.23
C GLU A 292 21.70 14.06 15.26
N ARG A 293 21.31 15.25 15.73
CA ARG A 293 20.64 16.26 14.89
C ARG A 293 21.68 17.21 14.32
N PHE A 294 21.66 17.38 13.01
CA PHE A 294 22.51 18.29 12.26
C PHE A 294 21.67 19.41 11.66
N VAL A 295 22.06 20.65 11.94
CA VAL A 295 21.54 21.85 11.29
C VAL A 295 22.70 22.49 10.56
N LEU A 296 22.78 22.25 9.24
CA LEU A 296 23.95 22.55 8.42
C LEU A 296 23.64 23.65 7.41
N GLU A 297 24.55 24.60 7.26
CA GLU A 297 24.46 25.75 6.36
C GLU A 297 25.89 26.23 6.04
N ASP A 298 26.12 26.72 4.83
CA ASP A 298 27.43 27.18 4.34
C ASP A 298 28.56 26.16 4.61
N GLU A 299 29.66 26.60 5.22
CA GLU A 299 30.79 25.75 5.62
C GLU A 299 30.52 25.11 6.98
N CYS A 300 30.58 23.78 7.05
CA CYS A 300 30.37 23.05 8.30
C CYS A 300 31.31 21.85 8.41
N GLU A 301 31.73 21.56 9.64
CA GLU A 301 32.53 20.39 9.98
C GLU A 301 31.59 19.32 10.57
N VAL A 302 31.54 18.15 9.93
CA VAL A 302 30.67 17.04 10.33
C VAL A 302 31.42 15.71 10.32
N PRO A 303 30.96 14.70 11.08
CA PRO A 303 31.52 13.36 10.99
C PRO A 303 31.53 12.80 9.57
N ALA A 304 32.51 11.95 9.23
CA ALA A 304 32.66 11.39 7.89
C ALA A 304 31.38 10.69 7.37
N TYR A 305 30.63 10.01 8.23
CA TYR A 305 29.36 9.38 7.83
C TYR A 305 28.30 10.40 7.37
N ALA A 306 28.24 11.56 8.01
CA ALA A 306 27.32 12.63 7.65
C ALA A 306 27.80 13.33 6.38
N ALA A 307 29.11 13.61 6.27
CA ALA A 307 29.70 14.17 5.06
C ALA A 307 29.40 13.29 3.84
N MET A 308 29.64 11.98 3.92
CA MET A 308 29.37 11.04 2.84
C MET A 308 27.90 11.02 2.42
N PHE A 309 26.97 11.13 3.38
CA PHE A 309 25.54 11.20 3.09
C PHE A 309 25.20 12.42 2.21
N PHE A 310 25.66 13.63 2.56
CA PHE A 310 25.36 14.84 1.80
C PHE A 310 26.13 14.94 0.48
N LEU A 311 27.40 14.52 0.47
CA LEU A 311 28.23 14.48 -0.74
C LEU A 311 27.61 13.55 -1.80
N CYS A 312 27.21 12.33 -1.43
CA CYS A 312 26.57 11.40 -2.35
C CYS A 312 25.21 11.90 -2.86
N ARG A 313 24.50 12.68 -2.05
CA ARG A 313 23.22 13.32 -2.43
C ARG A 313 23.39 14.56 -3.27
N ARG A 314 24.64 15.03 -3.49
CA ARG A 314 24.95 16.29 -4.18
C ARG A 314 24.26 17.50 -3.52
N GLN A 315 24.25 17.49 -2.19
CA GLN A 315 23.77 18.61 -1.36
C GLN A 315 24.93 19.35 -0.68
N ALA A 316 26.14 18.84 -0.86
CA ALA A 316 27.36 19.43 -0.34
C ALA A 316 28.57 19.11 -1.23
N ARG A 317 29.67 19.82 -1.02
CA ARG A 317 30.96 19.66 -1.75
C ARG A 317 32.14 19.69 -0.77
N LEU A 318 33.28 19.15 -1.17
CA LEU A 318 34.54 19.21 -0.37
C LEU A 318 35.30 20.52 -0.54
N GLU A 319 35.06 21.25 -1.63
CA GLU A 319 35.69 22.52 -1.96
C GLU A 319 34.59 23.54 -2.27
N GLY A 320 34.78 24.78 -1.81
CA GLY A 320 33.86 25.91 -2.01
C GLY A 320 33.98 26.57 -3.39
#